data_AF-A0A958Y976-F1
#
_entry.id   AF-A0A958Y976-F1
#
_cell.length_a   1.000
_cell.length_b   1.000
_cell.length_c   1.000
_cell.angle_alpha   90.00
_cell.angle_beta   90.00
_cell.angle_gamma   90.00
#
_symmetry.space_group_name_H-M   'P 1'
#
loop_
_entity.id
_entity.type
_entity.pdbx_description
1 polymer ?
#
loop_
_entity_poly.entity_id
_entity_poly.type
_entity_poly.pdbx_seq_one_letter_code
_entity_poly.pdbx_strand_id
1 'polypeptide(L)'
;MQKLLAYPLTVLYFLSFGLVLVVFHAIQWLCFNLFGYKAHKISVDWLQFSIMRCLNLLGTRFSFNNPYQIPTNKPLIIVSNHQSMYDIPPLIWFMRKHHVKFISKKELGKGIPSVSYNL
;
A
#
# COMPACT_ATOMS: atom_id res chain seq x y z
N MET A 1 -10.34 -6.83 28.96
CA MET A 1 -8.86 -6.76 28.98
C MET A 1 -8.23 -6.59 27.61
N GLN A 2 -8.61 -7.36 26.57
CA GLN A 2 -8.02 -7.22 25.22
C GLN A 2 -8.10 -5.80 24.63
N LYS A 3 -9.23 -5.08 24.84
CA LYS A 3 -9.37 -3.69 24.40
C LYS A 3 -8.34 -2.74 25.03
N LEU A 4 -7.94 -2.99 26.28
CA LEU A 4 -6.95 -2.18 27.01
C LEU A 4 -5.55 -2.29 26.38
N LEU A 5 -5.19 -3.47 25.86
CA LEU A 5 -3.96 -3.67 25.10
C LEU A 5 -4.08 -3.16 23.66
N ALA A 6 -5.29 -3.17 23.08
CA ALA A 6 -5.52 -2.69 21.73
C ALA A 6 -5.30 -1.18 21.58
N TYR A 7 -5.64 -0.36 22.58
CA TYR A 7 -5.44 1.09 22.51
C TYR A 7 -3.96 1.51 22.29
N PRO A 8 -2.97 1.08 23.10
CA PRO A 8 -1.58 1.46 22.88
C PRO A 8 -1.01 0.91 21.57
N LEU A 9 -1.38 -0.32 21.19
CA LEU A 9 -1.00 -0.88 19.88
C LEU A 9 -1.58 -0.08 18.71
N THR A 10 -2.81 0.41 18.84
CA THR A 10 -3.45 1.27 17.84
C THR A 10 -2.72 2.60 17.70
N VAL A 11 -2.30 3.21 18.81
CA VAL A 11 -1.49 4.44 18.78
C VAL A 11 -0.15 4.20 18.08
N LEU A 12 0.57 3.14 18.47
CA LEU A 12 1.84 2.76 17.84
C LEU A 12 1.67 2.51 16.33
N TYR A 13 0.59 1.83 15.95
CA TYR A 13 0.25 1.58 14.56
C TYR A 13 0.01 2.88 13.79
N PHE A 14 -0.85 3.78 14.29
CA PHE A 14 -1.17 5.03 13.58
C PHE A 14 0.03 5.96 13.45
N LEU A 15 0.89 6.03 14.47
CA LEU A 15 2.15 6.79 14.39
C LEU A 15 3.07 6.21 13.31
N SER A 16 3.24 4.89 13.28
CA SER A 16 4.07 4.21 12.28
C SER A 16 3.51 4.37 10.88
N PHE A 17 2.20 4.18 10.71
CA PHE A 17 1.49 4.34 9.44
C PHE A 17 1.57 5.78 8.92
N GLY A 18 1.30 6.77 9.78
CA GLY A 18 1.38 8.18 9.42
C GLY A 18 2.79 8.60 9.02
N LEU A 19 3.81 8.16 9.78
CA LEU A 19 5.22 8.41 9.45
C LEU A 19 5.58 7.83 8.09
N VAL A 20 5.18 6.58 7.81
CA VAL A 20 5.37 5.93 6.51
C VAL A 20 4.75 6.78 5.40
N LEU A 21 3.51 7.26 5.55
CA LEU A 21 2.87 8.11 4.53
C LEU A 21 3.61 9.43 4.27
N VAL A 22 4.11 10.09 5.30
CA VAL A 22 4.81 11.37 5.16
C VAL A 22 6.18 11.17 4.52
N VAL A 23 6.96 10.19 5.00
CA VAL A 23 8.28 9.88 4.44
C VAL A 23 8.17 9.47 2.98
N PHE A 24 7.24 8.57 2.65
CA PHE A 24 7.05 8.15 1.27
C PHE A 24 6.46 9.24 0.38
N HIS A 25 5.83 10.28 0.93
CA HIS A 25 5.37 11.39 0.10
C HIS A 25 6.55 12.17 -0.46
N ALA A 26 7.55 12.46 0.40
CA ALA A 26 8.79 13.08 -0.03
C ALA A 26 9.56 12.19 -1.03
N ILE A 27 9.65 10.88 -0.75
CA ILE A 27 10.31 9.93 -1.67
C ILE A 27 9.57 9.87 -3.00
N GLN A 28 8.25 9.73 -3.01
CA GLN A 28 7.45 9.70 -4.23
C GLN A 28 7.61 10.96 -5.06
N TRP A 29 7.55 12.12 -4.41
CA TRP A 29 7.75 13.41 -5.05
C TRP A 29 9.15 13.49 -5.69
N LEU A 30 10.21 13.12 -4.96
CA LEU A 30 11.57 13.07 -5.51
C LEU A 30 11.68 12.09 -6.68
N CYS A 31 11.12 10.87 -6.53
CA CYS A 31 11.12 9.85 -7.56
C CYS A 31 10.45 10.33 -8.85
N PHE A 32 9.29 10.96 -8.74
CA PHE A 32 8.54 11.43 -9.90
C PHE A 32 9.24 12.60 -10.60
N ASN A 33 9.68 13.61 -9.84
CA ASN A 33 10.24 14.84 -10.41
C ASN A 33 11.67 14.65 -10.93
N LEU A 34 12.49 13.78 -10.33
CA LEU A 34 13.89 13.59 -10.73
C LEU A 34 14.09 12.40 -11.67
N PHE A 35 13.30 11.34 -11.53
CA PHE A 35 13.53 10.06 -12.22
C PHE A 35 12.31 9.56 -13.02
N GLY A 36 11.20 10.29 -12.97
CA GLY A 36 10.00 10.01 -13.76
C GLY A 36 9.11 8.89 -13.21
N TYR A 37 8.11 8.53 -14.02
CA TYR A 37 7.00 7.66 -13.61
C TYR A 37 7.43 6.27 -13.12
N LYS A 38 8.43 5.66 -13.77
CA LYS A 38 8.87 4.30 -13.42
C LYS A 38 9.45 4.24 -12.00
N ALA A 39 10.26 5.24 -11.64
CA ALA A 39 10.80 5.36 -10.29
C ALA A 39 9.70 5.67 -9.27
N HIS A 40 8.77 6.57 -9.63
CA HIS A 40 7.61 6.87 -8.80
C HIS A 40 6.79 5.60 -8.50
N LYS A 41 6.46 4.79 -9.52
CA LYS A 41 5.75 3.52 -9.35
C LYS A 41 6.48 2.56 -8.41
N ILE A 42 7.81 2.44 -8.53
CA ILE A 42 8.60 1.60 -7.63
C ILE A 42 8.50 2.11 -6.19
N SER A 43 8.56 3.42 -5.97
CA SER A 43 8.41 4.00 -4.63
C SER A 43 7.02 3.72 -4.03
N VAL A 44 5.98 3.71 -4.87
CA VAL A 44 4.61 3.34 -4.46
C VAL A 44 4.52 1.86 -4.09
N ASP A 45 5.15 0.95 -4.84
CA ASP A 45 5.20 -0.47 -4.46
C ASP A 45 5.85 -0.64 -3.07
N TRP A 46 6.95 0.07 -2.79
CA TRP A 46 7.64 0.05 -1.50
C TRP A 46 6.84 0.70 -0.37
N LEU A 47 6.03 1.72 -0.67
CA LEU A 47 5.07 2.25 0.29
C LEU A 47 4.11 1.14 0.74
N GLN A 48 3.54 0.37 -0.20
CA GLN A 48 2.59 -0.70 0.15
C GLN A 48 3.25 -1.79 0.99
N PHE A 49 4.50 -2.16 0.69
CA PHE A 49 5.28 -3.05 1.55
C PHE A 49 5.44 -2.50 2.97
N SER A 50 5.76 -1.21 3.10
CA SER A 50 5.95 -0.56 4.40
C SER A 50 4.65 -0.47 5.20
N ILE A 51 3.51 -0.25 4.53
CA ILE A 51 2.18 -0.33 5.16
C ILE A 51 1.90 -1.76 5.67
N MET A 52 2.26 -2.81 4.91
CA MET A 52 2.17 -4.18 5.40
C MET A 52 3.07 -4.41 6.64
N ARG A 53 4.25 -3.77 6.69
CA ARG A 53 5.13 -3.83 7.87
C ARG A 53 4.51 -3.17 9.10
N CYS A 54 3.77 -2.08 8.92
CA CYS A 54 3.01 -1.46 10.02
C CYS A 54 1.99 -2.44 10.61
N LEU A 55 1.33 -3.24 9.78
CA LEU A 55 0.38 -4.26 10.24
C LEU A 55 1.06 -5.43 10.97
N ASN A 56 2.34 -5.71 10.69
CA ASN A 56 3.08 -6.70 11.48
C ASN A 56 3.26 -6.27 12.94
N LEU A 57 3.26 -4.96 13.25
CA LEU A 57 3.27 -4.46 14.63
C LEU A 57 2.02 -4.91 15.42
N LEU A 58 0.91 -5.13 14.71
CA LEU A 58 -0.34 -5.65 15.27
C LEU A 58 -0.38 -7.19 15.28
N GLY A 59 0.70 -7.86 14.88
CA GLY A 59 0.78 -9.31 14.78
C GLY A 59 0.18 -9.91 13.50
N THR A 60 -0.30 -9.09 12.56
CA THR A 60 -0.78 -9.57 11.25
C THR A 60 0.38 -10.19 10.48
N ARG A 61 0.16 -11.33 9.82
CA ARG A 61 1.13 -11.96 8.93
C ARG A 61 0.51 -12.13 7.54
N PHE A 62 1.33 -12.02 6.51
CA PHE A 62 0.88 -12.11 5.12
C PHE A 62 1.55 -13.30 4.45
N SER A 63 0.75 -14.13 3.80
CA SER A 63 1.19 -15.20 2.91
C SER A 63 0.52 -15.02 1.56
N PHE A 64 1.27 -15.25 0.49
CA PHE A 64 0.73 -15.21 -0.86
C PHE A 64 1.02 -16.53 -1.54
N ASN A 65 -0.04 -17.25 -1.90
CA ASN A 65 0.05 -18.52 -2.61
C ASN A 65 -0.66 -18.36 -3.95
N ASN A 66 0.09 -18.51 -5.03
CA ASN A 66 -0.44 -18.53 -6.39
C ASN A 66 0.38 -19.54 -7.20
N PRO A 67 -0.19 -20.70 -7.57
CA PRO A 67 0.51 -21.70 -8.36
C PRO A 67 0.57 -21.34 -9.86
N TYR A 68 -0.13 -20.29 -10.29
CA TYR A 68 -0.27 -19.94 -11.70
C TYR A 68 0.75 -18.89 -12.15
N GLN A 69 1.28 -19.05 -13.36
CA GLN A 69 2.06 -18.02 -14.02
C GLN A 69 1.11 -17.03 -14.72
N ILE A 70 1.02 -15.83 -14.16
CA ILE A 70 0.16 -14.78 -14.72
C ILE A 70 0.98 -13.99 -15.75
N PRO A 71 0.49 -13.84 -16.99
CA PRO A 71 1.18 -13.08 -18.02
C PRO A 71 1.22 -11.59 -17.69
N THR A 72 2.34 -10.93 -18.01
CA THR A 72 2.56 -9.49 -17.78
C THR A 72 2.47 -8.65 -19.07
N ASN A 73 2.30 -9.31 -20.22
CA ASN A 73 2.27 -8.68 -21.55
C ASN A 73 0.85 -8.44 -22.08
N LYS A 74 -0.17 -8.59 -21.23
CA LYS A 74 -1.57 -8.30 -21.57
C LYS A 74 -2.34 -7.73 -20.38
N PRO A 75 -3.42 -6.97 -20.62
CA PRO A 75 -4.27 -6.48 -19.55
C PRO A 75 -4.84 -7.61 -18.69
N LEU A 76 -5.02 -7.34 -17.40
CA LEU A 76 -5.58 -8.26 -16.41
C LEU A 76 -6.66 -7.54 -15.61
N ILE A 77 -7.79 -8.21 -15.39
CA ILE A 77 -8.78 -7.82 -14.38
C ILE A 77 -8.60 -8.77 -13.21
N ILE A 78 -8.26 -8.23 -12.05
CA ILE A 78 -8.13 -8.99 -10.80
C ILE A 78 -9.45 -8.86 -10.06
N VAL A 79 -10.09 -9.98 -9.77
CA VAL A 79 -11.33 -10.04 -8.99
C VAL A 79 -11.03 -10.76 -7.68
N SER A 80 -11.31 -10.10 -6.55
CA SER A 80 -11.25 -10.70 -5.22
C SER A 80 -12.47 -10.31 -4.41
N ASN A 81 -12.73 -11.05 -3.33
CA ASN A 81 -13.55 -10.53 -2.25
C ASN A 81 -12.90 -9.28 -1.62
N HIS A 82 -13.69 -8.44 -0.95
CA HIS A 82 -13.21 -7.27 -0.23
C HIS A 82 -13.78 -7.25 1.18
N GLN A 83 -12.91 -7.18 2.19
CA GLN A 83 -13.27 -7.22 3.61
C GLN A 83 -12.60 -6.12 4.42
N SER A 84 -11.54 -5.48 3.90
CA SER A 84 -10.83 -4.43 4.60
C SER A 84 -10.13 -3.46 3.66
N MET A 85 -9.91 -2.23 4.12
CA MET A 85 -9.02 -1.29 3.44
C MET A 85 -7.59 -1.85 3.29
N TYR A 86 -7.19 -2.78 4.16
CA TYR A 86 -5.89 -3.44 4.11
C TYR A 86 -5.78 -4.57 3.08
N ASP A 87 -6.79 -4.78 2.24
CA ASP A 87 -6.71 -5.70 1.11
C ASP A 87 -5.82 -5.14 -0.02
N ILE A 88 -5.75 -3.80 -0.13
CA ILE A 88 -5.02 -3.11 -1.21
C ILE A 88 -3.50 -3.28 -1.11
N PRO A 89 -2.83 -3.03 0.04
CA PRO A 89 -1.38 -3.16 0.15
C PRO A 89 -0.81 -4.53 -0.25
N PRO A 90 -1.33 -5.68 0.24
CA PRO A 90 -0.81 -6.98 -0.16
C PRO A 90 -1.08 -7.28 -1.64
N LEU A 91 -2.24 -6.88 -2.18
CA LEU A 91 -2.52 -7.04 -3.61
C LEU A 91 -1.52 -6.26 -4.46
N ILE A 92 -1.29 -4.96 -4.18
CA ILE A 92 -0.28 -4.18 -4.91
C ILE A 92 1.09 -4.82 -4.78
N TRP A 93 1.52 -5.17 -3.56
CA TRP A 93 2.86 -5.69 -3.35
C TRP A 93 3.09 -7.04 -4.05
N PHE A 94 2.23 -8.03 -3.83
CA PHE A 94 2.44 -9.37 -4.40
C PHE A 94 2.18 -9.41 -5.90
N MET A 95 1.26 -8.59 -6.40
CA MET A 95 0.94 -8.47 -7.84
C MET A 95 1.64 -7.30 -8.53
N ARG A 96 2.67 -6.69 -7.91
CA ARG A 96 3.32 -5.45 -8.41
C ARG A 96 3.86 -5.55 -9.84
N LYS A 97 4.19 -6.75 -10.31
CA LYS A 97 4.63 -7.00 -11.70
C LYS A 97 3.53 -6.70 -12.73
N HIS A 98 2.27 -6.74 -12.32
CA HIS A 98 1.10 -6.45 -13.16
C HIS A 98 0.62 -5.00 -13.06
N HIS A 99 1.33 -4.15 -12.29
CA HIS A 99 1.01 -2.72 -12.13
C HIS A 99 -0.47 -2.48 -11.78
N VAL A 100 -0.94 -3.17 -10.74
CA VAL A 100 -2.35 -3.16 -10.32
C VAL A 100 -2.82 -1.75 -9.99
N LYS A 101 -4.00 -1.40 -10.52
CA LYS A 101 -4.71 -0.14 -10.24
C LYS A 101 -6.09 -0.46 -9.65
N PHE A 102 -6.58 0.46 -8.84
CA PHE A 102 -7.85 0.32 -8.13
C PHE A 102 -8.72 1.54 -8.42
N ILE A 103 -10.03 1.36 -8.28
CA ILE A 103 -10.97 2.48 -8.31
C ILE A 103 -10.89 3.18 -6.96
N SER A 104 -10.54 4.46 -6.96
CA SER A 104 -10.43 5.29 -5.76
C SER A 104 -11.63 6.21 -5.59
N LYS A 105 -11.94 6.52 -4.33
CA LYS A 105 -12.92 7.55 -3.99
C LYS A 105 -12.36 8.95 -4.29
N LYS A 106 -13.23 9.89 -4.70
CA LYS A 106 -12.83 11.27 -5.03
C LYS A 106 -12.17 11.99 -3.84
N GLU A 107 -12.61 11.67 -2.63
CA GLU A 107 -12.14 12.24 -1.37
C GLU A 107 -10.65 11.92 -1.12
N LEU A 108 -10.14 10.82 -1.67
CA LEU A 108 -8.72 10.45 -1.55
C LEU A 108 -7.81 11.31 -2.42
N GLY A 109 -8.35 12.05 -3.39
CA GLY A 109 -7.59 12.88 -4.32
C GLY A 109 -7.02 14.16 -3.72
N LYS A 110 -7.26 14.46 -2.43
CA LYS A 110 -6.73 15.68 -1.80
C LYS A 110 -6.42 15.48 -0.31
N GLY A 111 -5.26 15.99 0.11
CA GLY A 111 -4.92 16.20 1.52
C GLY A 111 -4.36 14.99 2.27
N ILE A 112 -4.20 13.84 1.63
CA ILE A 112 -3.61 12.65 2.25
C ILE A 112 -2.19 12.43 1.71
N PRO A 113 -1.15 12.57 2.55
CA PRO A 113 0.24 12.34 2.12
C PRO A 113 0.42 10.98 1.47
N SER A 114 1.25 10.93 0.43
CA SER A 114 1.46 9.79 -0.48
C SER A 114 0.22 9.34 -1.27
N VAL A 115 -0.94 9.18 -0.63
CA VAL A 115 -2.16 8.66 -1.26
C VAL A 115 -2.67 9.60 -2.33
N SER A 116 -2.91 10.87 -1.98
CA SER A 116 -3.42 11.86 -2.93
C SER A 116 -2.43 12.21 -4.04
N TYR A 117 -1.13 12.02 -3.80
CA TYR A 117 -0.10 12.30 -4.80
C TYR A 117 0.04 11.19 -5.85
N ASN A 118 -0.25 9.95 -5.45
CA ASN A 118 -0.19 8.79 -6.34
C ASN A 118 -1.45 8.60 -7.20
N LEU A 119 -2.57 9.21 -6.81
CA LEU A 119 -3.82 9.22 -7.58
C LEU A 119 -3.77 10.24 -8.71
#